data_AF-A0A7R9CL48-F1
#
_entry.id   AF-A0A7R9CL48-F1
#
_cell.length_a   1.000
_cell.length_b   1.000
_cell.length_c   1.000
_cell.angle_alpha   90.00
_cell.angle_beta   90.00
_cell.angle_gamma   90.00
#
_symmetry.space_group_name_H-M   'P 1'
#
loop_
_entity.id
_entity.type
_entity.pdbx_description
1 polymer ?
#
loop_
_entity_poly.entity_id
_entity_poly.type
_entity_poly.pdbx_seq_one_letter_code
_entity_poly.pdbx_strand_id
1 'polypeptide(L)'
;MSKLSFRPRALDASKPMPIFMAEELPDLPDYSAINRAVPQIPSGMKKEEESEHHLQRAICTGLIIPTPKVADMADAEAYDKIYPQDYKLPRQLIHMQPFAMEQDIPDYDMDSEDERWVGSQANKFDLTPLKFEEMMDRLEKGSGQTVLKLQEAKALLKEDDDLIIAVYDYWLNKRLKTVSARQSLGQTFCRGMSNTQ
;
A
#
# COMPACT_ATOMS: atom_id res chain seq x y z
N MET A 1 -43.33 49.75 1.51
CA MET A 1 -42.83 48.64 0.66
C MET A 1 -41.70 47.93 1.40
N SER A 2 -42.00 46.88 2.17
CA SER A 2 -41.00 46.12 2.93
C SER A 2 -40.20 45.22 1.98
N LYS A 3 -38.88 45.42 1.92
CA LYS A 3 -37.96 44.59 1.14
C LYS A 3 -37.96 43.16 1.72
N LEU A 4 -38.53 42.21 0.99
CA LEU A 4 -38.50 40.78 1.34
C LEU A 4 -37.04 40.33 1.40
N SER A 5 -36.50 40.17 2.61
CA SER A 5 -35.17 39.60 2.83
C SER A 5 -35.29 38.09 2.74
N PHE A 6 -34.80 37.51 1.64
CA PHE A 6 -34.53 36.08 1.59
C PHE A 6 -33.35 35.82 2.53
N ARG A 7 -33.61 35.15 3.66
CA ARG A 7 -32.57 34.59 4.51
C ARG A 7 -32.50 33.11 4.23
N PRO A 8 -31.37 32.57 3.73
CA PRO A 8 -31.17 31.14 3.66
C PRO A 8 -31.33 30.58 5.07
N ARG A 9 -32.36 29.76 5.27
CA ARG A 9 -32.48 28.95 6.49
C ARG A 9 -31.80 27.63 6.21
N ALA A 10 -30.96 27.17 7.13
CA ALA A 10 -30.38 25.84 7.04
C ALA A 10 -31.50 24.79 6.89
N LEU A 11 -31.27 23.78 6.05
CA LEU A 11 -32.17 22.66 5.93
C LEU A 11 -32.26 21.94 7.27
N ASP A 12 -33.47 21.81 7.79
CA ASP A 12 -33.74 21.08 9.01
C ASP A 12 -33.88 19.58 8.68
N ALA A 13 -32.91 18.78 9.10
CA ALA A 13 -32.88 17.34 8.84
C ALA A 13 -34.05 16.58 9.49
N SER A 14 -34.72 17.17 10.49
CA SER A 14 -35.90 16.59 11.12
C SER A 14 -37.20 16.85 10.34
N LYS A 15 -37.16 17.79 9.38
CA LYS A 15 -38.30 18.13 8.55
C LYS A 15 -38.30 17.26 7.29
N PRO A 16 -39.32 16.39 7.08
CA PRO A 16 -39.39 15.59 5.86
C PRO A 16 -39.54 16.50 4.64
N MET A 17 -38.74 16.27 3.60
CA MET A 17 -38.86 16.98 2.33
C MET A 17 -40.06 16.43 1.53
N PRO A 18 -40.97 17.28 1.05
CA PRO A 18 -42.02 16.84 0.15
C PRO A 18 -41.40 16.44 -1.19
N ILE A 19 -41.74 15.25 -1.66
CA ILE A 19 -41.43 14.76 -3.01
C ILE A 19 -42.70 14.97 -3.83
N PHE A 20 -42.59 15.67 -4.94
CA PHE A 20 -43.68 15.86 -5.89
C PHE A 20 -43.46 14.99 -7.11
N MET A 21 -44.54 14.40 -7.62
CA MET A 21 -44.53 13.73 -8.92
C MET A 21 -44.66 14.77 -10.04
N ALA A 22 -44.23 14.42 -11.26
CA ALA A 22 -44.25 15.34 -12.40
C ALA A 22 -45.65 15.90 -12.70
N GLU A 23 -46.69 15.12 -12.36
CA GLU A 23 -48.12 15.43 -12.51
C GLU A 23 -48.63 16.43 -11.45
N GLU A 24 -47.93 16.54 -10.32
CA GLU A 24 -48.29 17.37 -9.16
C GLU A 24 -47.60 18.74 -9.20
N LEU A 25 -46.71 18.96 -10.16
CA LEU A 25 -46.07 20.23 -10.40
C LEU A 25 -47.08 21.15 -11.13
N PRO A 26 -47.39 22.35 -10.60
CA PRO A 26 -48.21 23.32 -11.32
C PRO A 26 -47.57 23.63 -12.67
N ASP A 27 -48.39 23.71 -13.72
CA ASP A 27 -47.89 23.99 -15.08
C ASP A 27 -47.08 25.29 -15.12
N LEU A 28 -45.94 25.26 -15.81
CA LEU A 28 -45.00 26.39 -15.94
C LEU A 28 -45.59 27.75 -16.40
N PRO A 29 -46.73 27.87 -17.12
CA PRO A 29 -47.30 29.17 -17.48
C PRO A 29 -47.68 30.02 -16.25
N ASP A 30 -48.09 29.39 -15.14
CA ASP A 30 -48.50 30.10 -13.93
C ASP A 30 -47.31 30.73 -13.16
N TYR A 31 -46.08 30.30 -13.47
CA TYR A 31 -44.84 30.88 -12.93
C TYR A 31 -44.20 31.95 -13.82
N SER A 32 -44.69 32.12 -15.05
CA SER A 32 -44.10 33.04 -16.03
C SER A 32 -44.24 34.54 -15.67
N ALA A 33 -45.01 34.89 -14.64
CA ALA A 33 -45.23 36.27 -14.21
C ALA A 33 -44.27 36.79 -13.11
N ILE A 34 -43.22 36.05 -12.76
CA ILE A 34 -42.24 36.52 -11.76
C ILE A 34 -40.98 37.04 -12.47
N ASN A 35 -41.04 38.29 -12.94
CA ASN A 35 -39.88 39.10 -13.34
C ASN A 35 -39.02 39.51 -12.12
N ARG A 36 -38.71 38.57 -11.21
CA ARG A 36 -37.73 38.78 -10.14
C ARG A 36 -36.58 37.86 -10.42
N ALA A 37 -35.41 38.43 -10.72
CA ALA A 37 -34.16 37.69 -10.79
C ALA A 37 -34.04 36.83 -9.52
N VAL A 38 -34.00 35.51 -9.70
CA VAL A 38 -33.76 34.57 -8.62
C VAL A 38 -32.36 34.89 -8.08
N PRO A 39 -32.21 35.30 -6.81
CA PRO A 39 -30.88 35.50 -6.23
C PRO A 39 -30.12 34.18 -6.33
N GLN A 40 -28.96 34.19 -7.00
CA GLN A 40 -28.05 33.06 -7.07
C GLN A 40 -27.77 32.59 -5.63
N ILE A 41 -28.23 31.38 -5.30
CA ILE A 41 -28.02 30.80 -3.98
C ILE A 41 -26.54 30.44 -3.89
N PRO A 42 -25.81 30.87 -2.84
CA PRO A 42 -24.42 30.49 -2.67
C PRO A 42 -24.32 28.96 -2.50
N SER A 43 -23.32 28.35 -3.14
CA SER A 43 -23.12 26.89 -3.24
C SER A 43 -22.99 26.17 -1.88
N GLY A 44 -22.77 26.91 -0.79
CA GLY A 44 -22.55 26.36 0.55
C GLY A 44 -21.17 25.74 0.74
N MET A 45 -20.27 25.85 -0.23
CA MET A 45 -18.89 25.41 -0.17
C MET A 45 -17.97 26.48 0.41
N LYS A 46 -16.80 26.09 0.92
CA LYS A 46 -15.80 27.06 1.39
C LYS A 46 -15.22 27.83 0.20
N LYS A 47 -14.95 29.12 0.39
CA LYS A 47 -14.42 30.00 -0.66
C LYS A 47 -13.10 29.50 -1.24
N GLU A 48 -12.26 28.84 -0.43
CA GLU A 48 -11.01 28.26 -0.91
C GLU A 48 -11.25 27.07 -1.85
N GLU A 49 -12.25 26.23 -1.56
CA GLU A 49 -12.65 25.08 -2.39
C GLU A 49 -13.25 25.53 -3.73
N GLU A 50 -14.03 26.63 -3.72
CA GLU A 50 -14.60 27.23 -4.94
C GLU A 50 -13.52 27.82 -5.86
N SER A 51 -12.35 28.15 -5.32
CA SER A 51 -11.21 28.69 -6.09
C SER A 51 -10.27 27.62 -6.64
N GLU A 52 -10.50 26.34 -6.31
CA GLU A 52 -9.64 25.26 -6.77
C GLU A 52 -9.74 25.11 -8.29
N HIS A 53 -8.60 25.32 -8.96
CA HIS A 53 -8.52 25.33 -10.41
C HIS A 53 -8.99 24.02 -11.07
N HIS A 54 -8.77 22.87 -10.42
CA HIS A 54 -9.26 21.58 -10.92
C HIS A 54 -10.78 21.46 -10.85
N LEU A 55 -11.41 21.91 -9.76
CA LEU A 55 -12.87 21.97 -9.66
C LEU A 55 -13.45 22.96 -10.67
N GLN A 56 -12.87 24.16 -10.79
CA GLN A 56 -13.34 25.15 -11.76
C GLN A 56 -13.22 24.66 -13.19
N ARG A 57 -12.13 23.96 -13.55
CA ARG A 57 -12.02 23.35 -14.87
C ARG A 57 -13.05 22.24 -15.04
N ALA A 58 -13.23 21.34 -14.07
CA ALA A 58 -14.24 20.29 -14.16
C ALA A 58 -15.66 20.84 -14.34
N ILE A 59 -16.02 21.88 -13.60
CA ILE A 59 -17.32 22.56 -13.65
C ILE A 59 -17.51 23.33 -14.97
N CYS A 60 -16.54 24.15 -15.38
CA CYS A 60 -16.66 25.04 -16.54
C CYS A 60 -16.48 24.31 -17.88
N THR A 61 -15.63 23.28 -17.93
CA THR A 61 -15.33 22.54 -19.17
C THR A 61 -16.09 21.22 -19.27
N GLY A 62 -16.86 20.86 -18.22
CA GLY A 62 -17.52 19.55 -18.12
C GLY A 62 -16.55 18.37 -18.06
N LEU A 63 -15.26 18.63 -17.82
CA LEU A 63 -14.23 17.59 -17.74
C LEU A 63 -14.43 16.80 -16.43
N ILE A 64 -14.66 15.50 -16.58
CA ILE A 64 -14.82 14.59 -15.46
C ILE A 64 -13.43 14.39 -14.81
N ILE A 65 -13.34 14.60 -13.49
CA ILE A 65 -12.16 14.21 -12.72
C ILE A 65 -12.06 12.67 -12.80
N PRO A 66 -11.02 12.11 -13.42
CA PRO A 66 -10.94 10.68 -13.63
C PRO A 66 -10.86 9.98 -12.27
N THR A 67 -11.93 9.27 -11.91
CA THR A 67 -11.96 8.42 -10.73
C THR A 67 -11.38 7.06 -11.13
N PRO A 68 -10.32 6.57 -10.48
CA PRO A 68 -9.81 5.23 -10.73
C PRO A 68 -10.93 4.20 -10.54
N LYS A 69 -10.99 3.19 -11.41
CA LYS A 69 -11.91 2.07 -11.23
C LYS A 69 -11.42 1.24 -10.06
N VAL A 70 -12.33 0.89 -9.14
CA VAL A 70 -12.06 -0.15 -8.14
C VAL A 70 -12.01 -1.47 -8.90
N ALA A 71 -10.87 -2.15 -8.83
CA ALA A 71 -10.73 -3.49 -9.37
C ALA A 71 -11.14 -4.49 -8.29
N ASP A 72 -11.87 -5.52 -8.70
CA ASP A 72 -12.09 -6.67 -7.82
C ASP A 72 -10.76 -7.37 -7.55
N MET A 73 -10.60 -7.86 -6.34
CA MET A 73 -9.43 -8.66 -5.95
C MET A 73 -9.43 -9.95 -6.77
N ALA A 74 -8.38 -10.13 -7.58
CA ALA A 74 -8.27 -11.27 -8.48
C ALA A 74 -8.20 -12.61 -7.73
N ASP A 75 -7.65 -12.61 -6.50
CA ASP A 75 -7.52 -13.78 -5.65
C ASP A 75 -7.88 -13.42 -4.21
N ALA A 76 -9.15 -13.63 -3.86
CA ALA A 76 -9.67 -13.40 -2.51
C ALA A 76 -9.12 -14.42 -1.51
N GLU A 77 -8.88 -15.66 -1.93
CA GLU A 77 -8.39 -16.73 -1.05
C GLU A 77 -6.95 -16.46 -0.59
N ALA A 78 -6.08 -16.00 -1.51
CA ALA A 78 -4.73 -15.59 -1.15
C ALA A 78 -4.74 -14.37 -0.21
N TYR A 79 -5.64 -13.41 -0.43
CA TYR A 79 -5.75 -12.22 0.42
C TYR A 79 -6.12 -12.59 1.86
N ASP A 80 -7.16 -13.39 2.05
CA ASP A 80 -7.62 -13.81 3.38
C ASP A 80 -6.56 -14.66 4.11
N LYS A 81 -5.73 -15.40 3.37
CA LYS A 81 -4.60 -16.15 3.92
C LYS A 81 -3.47 -15.24 4.39
N ILE A 82 -3.15 -14.17 3.65
CA ILE A 82 -2.05 -13.25 3.97
C ILE A 82 -2.47 -12.26 5.06
N TYR A 83 -3.73 -11.85 5.08
CA TYR A 83 -4.28 -10.87 6.02
C TYR A 83 -5.43 -11.45 6.84
N PRO A 84 -5.16 -12.33 7.82
CA PRO A 84 -6.18 -12.89 8.67
C PRO A 84 -6.88 -11.81 9.52
N GLN A 85 -8.19 -11.92 9.72
CA GLN A 85 -8.99 -10.98 10.51
C GLN A 85 -9.00 -11.33 12.01
N ASP A 86 -7.81 -11.44 12.61
CA ASP A 86 -7.65 -11.82 14.02
C ASP A 86 -7.57 -10.61 14.98
N TYR A 87 -7.54 -9.39 14.44
CA TYR A 87 -7.46 -8.16 15.21
C TYR A 87 -8.69 -7.93 16.11
N LYS A 88 -8.44 -7.56 17.38
CA LYS A 88 -9.48 -7.24 18.37
C LYS A 88 -9.39 -5.79 18.78
N LEU A 89 -10.46 -5.02 18.50
CA LEU A 89 -10.51 -3.59 18.82
C LEU A 89 -10.45 -3.36 20.34
N PRO A 90 -9.44 -2.64 20.85
CA PRO A 90 -9.36 -2.30 22.27
C PRO A 90 -10.46 -1.30 22.67
N ARG A 91 -10.87 -1.34 23.94
CA ARG A 91 -11.89 -0.40 24.49
C ARG A 91 -11.37 1.03 24.67
N GLN A 92 -10.06 1.19 24.68
CA GLN A 92 -9.37 2.48 24.82
C GLN A 92 -8.71 2.85 23.49
N LEU A 93 -8.43 4.14 23.31
CA LEU A 93 -7.68 4.61 22.14
C LEU A 93 -6.29 3.99 22.12
N ILE A 94 -5.82 3.65 20.92
CA ILE A 94 -4.48 3.09 20.70
C ILE A 94 -3.46 4.19 20.99
N HIS A 95 -2.68 4.02 22.05
CA HIS A 95 -1.56 4.90 22.35
C HIS A 95 -0.28 4.30 21.76
N MET A 96 0.18 4.86 20.64
CA MET A 96 1.42 4.43 20.00
C MET A 96 2.62 4.98 20.79
N GLN A 97 3.46 4.08 21.31
CA GLN A 97 4.81 4.44 21.71
C GLN A 97 5.73 4.26 20.48
N PRO A 98 6.76 5.11 20.29
CA PRO A 98 7.77 4.85 19.27
C PRO A 98 8.36 3.46 19.49
N PHE A 99 8.39 2.65 18.44
CA PHE A 99 8.98 1.32 18.48
C PHE A 99 10.41 1.45 19.04
N ALA A 100 10.67 0.84 20.21
CA ALA A 100 12.03 0.46 20.53
C ALA A 100 12.46 -0.51 19.41
N MET A 101 13.68 -0.39 18.88
CA MET A 101 14.16 -1.29 17.82
C MET A 101 13.94 -2.74 18.24
N GLU A 102 12.89 -3.37 17.71
CA GLU A 102 12.59 -4.78 17.92
C GLU A 102 13.67 -5.56 17.17
N GLN A 103 14.71 -5.97 17.90
CA GLN A 103 15.80 -6.82 17.38
C GLN A 103 15.35 -8.27 17.16
N ASP A 104 14.06 -8.55 17.36
CA ASP A 104 13.51 -9.92 17.37
C ASP A 104 12.88 -10.32 16.02
N ILE A 105 12.78 -9.40 15.06
CA ILE A 105 12.30 -9.73 13.71
C ILE A 105 13.51 -9.82 12.77
N PRO A 106 13.79 -10.98 12.16
CA PRO A 106 14.82 -11.10 11.14
C PRO A 106 14.57 -10.14 9.98
N ASP A 107 15.61 -9.47 9.47
CA ASP A 107 15.48 -8.60 8.29
C ASP A 107 15.46 -9.40 6.97
N TYR A 108 15.75 -10.70 7.04
CA TYR A 108 15.82 -11.58 5.88
C TYR A 108 14.48 -12.27 5.64
N ASP A 109 13.85 -11.99 4.49
CA ASP A 109 12.66 -12.70 4.02
C ASP A 109 13.05 -13.79 3.01
N MET A 110 12.51 -15.00 3.18
CA MET A 110 12.73 -16.08 2.21
C MET A 110 12.06 -15.78 0.86
N ASP A 111 12.76 -16.14 -0.22
CA ASP A 111 12.16 -16.20 -1.55
C ASP A 111 11.62 -17.61 -1.88
N SER A 112 10.98 -17.75 -3.04
CA SER A 112 10.45 -19.05 -3.47
C SER A 112 11.53 -20.12 -3.72
N GLU A 113 12.79 -19.75 -3.98
CA GLU A 113 13.91 -20.72 -4.06
C GLU A 113 14.26 -21.24 -2.67
N ASP A 114 14.31 -20.35 -1.69
CA ASP A 114 14.55 -20.67 -0.28
C ASP A 114 13.46 -21.57 0.29
N GLU A 115 12.18 -21.26 0.05
CA GLU A 115 11.05 -22.10 0.48
C GLU A 115 11.18 -23.55 -0.02
N ARG A 116 11.59 -23.73 -1.27
CA ARG A 116 11.82 -25.06 -1.85
C ARG A 116 13.03 -25.76 -1.22
N TRP A 117 14.11 -25.02 -0.97
CA TRP A 117 15.30 -25.56 -0.33
C TRP A 117 15.03 -25.98 1.11
N VAL A 118 14.41 -25.11 1.91
CA VAL A 118 14.00 -25.39 3.30
C VAL A 118 13.05 -26.58 3.32
N GLY A 119 12.05 -26.64 2.44
CA GLY A 119 11.15 -27.80 2.33
C GLY A 119 11.88 -29.13 2.04
N SER A 120 12.98 -29.11 1.28
CA SER A 120 13.79 -30.29 1.00
C SER A 120 14.71 -30.71 2.15
N GLN A 121 15.13 -29.75 2.99
CA GLN A 121 16.05 -29.96 4.11
C GLN A 121 15.34 -30.12 5.46
N ALA A 122 14.07 -29.68 5.57
CA ALA A 122 13.27 -29.74 6.79
C ALA A 122 13.19 -31.16 7.37
N ASN A 123 13.07 -32.17 6.49
CA ASN A 123 13.03 -33.58 6.90
C ASN A 123 14.37 -34.10 7.48
N LYS A 124 15.48 -33.39 7.26
CA LYS A 124 16.83 -33.82 7.70
C LYS A 124 17.30 -33.12 8.96
N PHE A 125 16.93 -31.86 9.16
CA PHE A 125 17.50 -31.00 10.21
C PHE A 125 16.46 -30.29 11.10
N ASP A 126 15.17 -30.66 11.01
CA ASP A 126 14.08 -29.98 11.74
C ASP A 126 14.15 -28.45 11.59
N LEU A 127 14.37 -28.01 10.36
CA LEU A 127 14.58 -26.60 10.02
C LEU A 127 13.24 -25.91 9.81
N THR A 128 12.89 -24.98 10.71
CA THR A 128 11.70 -24.14 10.55
C THR A 128 11.99 -22.93 9.65
N PRO A 129 10.97 -22.40 8.95
CA PRO A 129 11.09 -21.18 8.14
C PRO A 129 11.76 -20.01 8.88
N LEU A 130 11.26 -19.69 10.08
CA LEU A 130 11.79 -18.60 10.90
C LEU A 130 13.24 -18.84 11.34
N LYS A 131 13.59 -20.08 11.71
CA LYS A 131 14.97 -20.42 12.10
C LYS A 131 15.92 -20.22 10.91
N PHE A 132 15.51 -20.59 9.70
CA PHE A 132 16.31 -20.33 8.51
C PHE A 132 16.53 -18.82 8.28
N GLU A 133 15.49 -18.01 8.41
CA GLU A 133 15.57 -16.54 8.27
C GLU A 133 16.52 -15.93 9.31
N GLU A 134 16.43 -16.34 10.58
CA GLU A 134 17.35 -15.93 11.64
C GLU A 134 18.81 -16.29 11.32
N MET A 135 19.05 -17.50 10.82
CA MET A 135 20.39 -17.96 10.47
C MET A 135 20.95 -17.15 9.28
N MET A 136 20.13 -16.91 8.26
CA MET A 136 20.51 -16.12 7.09
C MET A 136 20.78 -14.65 7.45
N ASP A 137 19.93 -14.06 8.28
CA ASP A 137 20.08 -12.69 8.75
C ASP A 137 21.39 -12.50 9.53
N ARG A 138 21.72 -13.43 10.43
CA ARG A 138 23.00 -13.42 11.17
C ARG A 138 24.21 -13.55 10.24
N LEU A 139 24.12 -14.39 9.20
CA LEU A 139 25.19 -14.53 8.20
C LEU A 139 25.37 -13.27 7.36
N GLU A 140 24.27 -12.64 6.93
CA GLU A 140 24.30 -11.38 6.17
C GLU A 140 24.87 -10.23 7.02
N LYS A 141 24.40 -10.07 8.26
CA LYS A 141 24.91 -9.07 9.21
C LYS A 141 26.38 -9.29 9.57
N GLY A 142 26.80 -10.56 9.72
CA GLY A 142 28.19 -10.91 9.98
C GLY A 142 29.11 -10.69 8.78
N SER A 143 28.61 -10.84 7.55
CA SER A 143 29.44 -10.78 6.34
C SER A 143 29.80 -9.35 5.92
N GLY A 144 28.93 -8.36 6.14
CA GLY A 144 29.21 -6.98 5.72
C GLY A 144 29.72 -6.91 4.26
N GLN A 145 30.99 -6.51 4.08
CA GLN A 145 31.67 -6.44 2.77
C GLN A 145 32.45 -7.70 2.35
N THR A 146 32.77 -8.62 3.25
CA THR A 146 33.65 -9.77 2.98
C THR A 146 32.94 -11.10 3.25
N VAL A 147 33.17 -12.11 2.43
CA VAL A 147 32.59 -13.44 2.64
C VAL A 147 33.10 -14.02 3.97
N LEU A 148 32.17 -14.38 4.85
CA LEU A 148 32.48 -15.03 6.14
C LEU A 148 33.15 -16.38 5.91
N LYS A 149 34.11 -16.74 6.77
CA LYS A 149 34.67 -18.10 6.78
C LYS A 149 33.76 -19.05 7.55
N LEU A 150 33.82 -20.35 7.24
CA LEU A 150 33.02 -21.37 7.94
C LEU A 150 33.20 -21.35 9.47
N GLN A 151 34.41 -21.07 9.96
CA GLN A 151 34.68 -21.00 11.41
C GLN A 151 33.97 -19.82 12.09
N GLU A 152 33.84 -18.69 11.39
CA GLU A 152 33.14 -17.51 11.89
C GLU A 152 31.63 -17.74 11.88
N ALA A 153 31.10 -18.38 10.82
CA ALA A 153 29.72 -18.80 10.74
C ALA A 153 29.33 -19.75 11.88
N LYS A 154 30.18 -20.74 12.19
CA LYS A 154 29.98 -21.65 13.32
C LYS A 154 29.93 -20.92 14.68
N ALA A 155 30.82 -19.96 14.88
CA ALA A 155 30.84 -19.16 16.10
C ALA A 155 29.59 -18.27 16.28
N LEU A 156 28.99 -17.83 15.17
CA LEU A 156 27.81 -16.96 15.15
C LEU A 156 26.50 -17.71 15.37
N LEU A 157 26.34 -18.88 14.75
CA LEU A 157 25.06 -19.58 14.71
C LEU A 157 24.82 -20.47 15.94
N LYS A 158 25.87 -21.07 16.53
CA LYS A 158 25.78 -21.92 17.75
C LYS A 158 24.73 -23.05 17.70
N GLU A 159 24.39 -23.49 16.50
CA GLU A 159 23.50 -24.62 16.20
C GLU A 159 24.31 -25.88 15.83
N ASP A 160 23.62 -26.95 15.41
CA ASP A 160 24.26 -28.17 14.93
C ASP A 160 25.20 -27.90 13.75
N ASP A 161 26.41 -28.46 13.82
CA ASP A 161 27.48 -28.25 12.85
C ASP A 161 27.04 -28.61 11.41
N ASP A 162 26.27 -29.69 11.26
CA ASP A 162 25.79 -30.15 9.94
C ASP A 162 24.75 -29.20 9.34
N LEU A 163 23.86 -28.65 10.18
CA LEU A 163 22.88 -27.64 9.75
C LEU A 163 23.57 -26.34 9.35
N ILE A 164 24.54 -25.89 10.17
CA ILE A 164 25.33 -24.69 9.88
C ILE A 164 26.05 -24.83 8.54
N ILE A 165 26.70 -25.97 8.29
CA ILE A 165 27.41 -26.22 7.04
C ILE A 165 26.43 -26.17 5.85
N ALA A 166 25.28 -26.85 5.94
CA ALA A 166 24.30 -26.88 4.87
C ALA A 166 23.74 -25.48 4.53
N VAL A 167 23.37 -24.69 5.54
CA VAL A 167 22.86 -23.32 5.37
C VAL A 167 23.97 -22.39 4.84
N TYR A 168 25.19 -22.50 5.37
CA TYR A 168 26.33 -21.72 4.93
C TYR A 168 26.71 -22.00 3.47
N ASP A 169 26.72 -23.27 3.05
CA ASP A 169 27.00 -23.64 1.66
C ASP A 169 25.92 -23.11 0.72
N TYR A 170 24.65 -23.16 1.13
CA TYR A 170 23.55 -22.57 0.37
C TYR A 170 23.70 -21.05 0.23
N TRP A 171 23.94 -20.35 1.34
CA TRP A 171 24.16 -18.92 1.41
C TRP A 171 25.34 -18.47 0.53
N LEU A 172 26.48 -19.18 0.63
CA LEU A 172 27.69 -18.89 -0.13
C LEU A 172 27.44 -19.03 -1.63
N ASN A 173 26.76 -20.10 -2.06
CA ASN A 173 26.36 -20.29 -3.45
C ASN A 173 25.45 -19.17 -3.93
N LYS A 174 24.49 -18.72 -3.12
CA LYS A 174 23.58 -17.60 -3.44
C LYS A 174 24.37 -16.30 -3.63
N ARG A 175 25.35 -16.00 -2.77
CA ARG A 175 26.24 -14.83 -2.94
C ARG A 175 27.09 -14.92 -4.21
N LEU A 176 27.68 -16.08 -4.52
CA LEU A 176 28.47 -16.25 -5.74
C LEU A 176 27.63 -16.04 -7.02
N LYS A 177 26.39 -16.56 -7.04
CA LYS A 177 25.44 -16.32 -8.15
C LYS A 177 25.17 -14.82 -8.33
N THR A 178 24.91 -14.08 -7.26
CA THR A 178 24.63 -12.63 -7.36
C THR A 178 25.84 -11.81 -7.85
N VAL A 179 27.06 -12.14 -7.43
CA VAL A 179 28.29 -11.48 -7.90
C VAL A 179 28.51 -11.77 -9.39
N SER A 180 28.34 -13.03 -9.81
CA SER A 180 28.48 -13.42 -11.23
C SER A 180 27.42 -12.74 -12.11
N ALA A 181 26.17 -12.67 -11.63
CA ALA A 181 25.09 -11.96 -12.33
C ALA A 181 25.41 -10.46 -12.50
N ARG A 182 25.92 -9.80 -11.45
CA ARG A 182 26.33 -8.38 -11.52
C ARG A 182 27.45 -8.13 -12.53
N GLN A 183 28.42 -9.04 -12.63
CA GLN A 183 29.51 -8.94 -13.62
C GLN A 183 29.00 -9.11 -15.07
N SER A 184 28.02 -10.00 -15.27
CA SER A 184 27.40 -10.21 -16.59
C SER A 184 26.56 -9.01 -17.06
N LEU A 185 25.79 -8.40 -16.15
CA LEU A 185 24.95 -7.23 -16.43
C LEU A 185 25.79 -5.97 -16.74
N GLY A 186 26.93 -5.81 -16.06
CA GLY A 186 27.89 -4.75 -16.35
C GLY A 186 28.55 -4.88 -17.74
N GLN A 187 28.81 -6.11 -18.21
CA GLN A 187 29.33 -6.34 -19.57
C GLN A 187 28.28 -6.07 -20.65
N THR A 188 27.01 -6.39 -20.43
CA THR A 188 25.94 -6.09 -21.38
C THR A 188 25.65 -4.59 -21.51
N PHE A 189 25.77 -3.81 -20.43
CA PHE A 189 25.57 -2.36 -20.48
C PHE A 189 26.68 -1.65 -21.26
N CYS A 190 27.95 -2.08 -21.11
CA CYS A 190 29.07 -1.50 -21.86
C CYS A 190 29.08 -1.89 -23.36
N ARG A 191 28.46 -3.01 -23.75
CA ARG A 191 28.34 -3.42 -25.16
C ARG A 191 27.23 -2.70 -25.92
N GLY A 192 26.25 -2.12 -25.23
CA GLY A 192 25.16 -1.35 -25.84
C GLY A 192 25.55 0.07 -26.28
N MET A 193 26.66 0.63 -25.77
CA MET A 193 27.12 1.99 -26.09
C MET A 193 28.16 2.05 -27.23
N SER A 194 28.58 0.90 -27.78
CA SER A 194 29.64 0.83 -28.80
C SER A 194 29.14 0.60 -30.24
N ASN A 195 27.83 0.44 -30.47
CA ASN A 195 27.24 0.19 -31.80
C ASN A 195 26.33 1.33 -32.28
N THR A 196 26.82 2.57 -32.18
CA THR A 196 26.31 3.69 -32.98
C THR A 196 27.50 4.43 -33.57
N GLN A 197 27.97 3.94 -34.72
CA GLN A 197 28.63 4.71 -35.77
C GLN A 197 27.97 4.36 -37.09
#